data_AF-A0A7S0YVK8-F1
#
_entry.id   AF-A0A7S0YVK8-F1
#
_cell.length_a   1.000
_cell.length_b   1.000
_cell.length_c   1.000
_cell.angle_alpha   90.00
_cell.angle_beta   90.00
_cell.angle_gamma   90.00
#
_symmetry.space_group_name_H-M   'P 1'
#
loop_
_entity.id
_entity.type
_entity.pdbx_description
1 polymer ?
#
loop_
_entity_poly.entity_id
_entity_poly.type
_entity_poly.pdbx_seq_one_letter_code
_entity_poly.pdbx_strand_id
1 'polypeptide(L)'
;QALLDTHVAACCEFVARETTPCTPVSPLSLLQTLLHLLEHLIDRDYLPREGVDEAQRTEFAFSFACTWAFALPLAHHKGADQRRVWGQWFKGRAGKLPMPAKGNVVDSFLAGADGEG
;
A
#
# COMPACT_ATOMS: atom_id res chain seq x y z
N GLN A 1 -1.76 -4.89 15.13
CA GLN A 1 -3.21 -5.20 15.11
C GLN A 1 -4.07 -3.99 14.75
N ALA A 2 -4.00 -2.86 15.49
CA ALA A 2 -4.83 -1.67 15.25
C ALA A 2 -4.79 -1.11 13.81
N LEU A 3 -3.63 -1.14 13.13
CA LEU A 3 -3.50 -0.70 11.73
C LEU A 3 -4.31 -1.56 10.75
N LEU A 4 -4.32 -2.88 10.96
CA LEU A 4 -5.08 -3.81 10.12
C LEU A 4 -6.59 -3.52 10.25
N ASP A 5 -7.09 -3.46 11.48
CA ASP A 5 -8.53 -3.26 11.73
C ASP A 5 -9.04 -1.90 11.20
N THR A 6 -8.18 -0.86 11.24
CA THR A 6 -8.57 0.52 10.89
C THR A 6 -8.57 0.79 9.38
N HIS A 7 -7.63 0.18 8.63
CA HIS A 7 -7.41 0.52 7.23
C HIS A 7 -7.87 -0.57 6.27
N VAL A 8 -7.79 -1.85 6.64
CA VAL A 8 -7.97 -2.96 5.70
C VAL A 8 -9.40 -3.07 5.21
N ALA A 9 -10.38 -3.00 6.10
CA ALA A 9 -11.80 -3.10 5.73
C ALA A 9 -12.19 -2.02 4.70
N ALA A 10 -11.73 -0.78 4.93
CA ALA A 10 -12.00 0.32 4.01
C ALA A 10 -11.23 0.22 2.69
N CYS A 11 -10.01 -0.33 2.70
CA CYS A 11 -9.27 -0.58 1.45
C CYS A 11 -9.98 -1.65 0.61
N CYS A 12 -10.44 -2.73 1.23
CA CYS A 12 -11.24 -3.76 0.56
C CYS A 12 -12.55 -3.18 -0.01
N GLU A 13 -13.26 -2.35 0.77
CA GLU A 13 -14.49 -1.71 0.29
C GLU A 13 -14.23 -0.76 -0.89
N PHE A 14 -13.19 0.07 -0.81
CA PHE A 14 -12.82 0.97 -1.89
C PHE A 14 -12.47 0.20 -3.16
N VAL A 15 -11.65 -0.84 -3.07
CA VAL A 15 -11.31 -1.67 -4.25
C VAL A 15 -12.56 -2.33 -4.84
N ALA A 16 -13.47 -2.81 -4.01
CA ALA A 16 -14.70 -3.47 -4.48
C ALA A 16 -15.71 -2.50 -5.14
N ARG A 17 -15.79 -1.25 -4.68
CA ARG A 17 -16.84 -0.30 -5.10
C ARG A 17 -16.36 0.74 -6.10
N GLU A 18 -15.14 1.24 -5.92
CA GLU A 18 -14.63 2.43 -6.60
C GLU A 18 -13.62 2.09 -7.71
N THR A 19 -13.19 0.82 -7.80
CA THR A 19 -12.19 0.40 -8.79
C THR A 19 -12.70 -0.75 -9.65
N THR A 20 -12.12 -0.90 -10.84
CA THR A 20 -12.36 -2.06 -11.72
C THR A 20 -11.05 -2.81 -11.88
N PRO A 21 -10.85 -3.91 -11.13
CA PRO A 21 -9.67 -4.73 -11.24
C PRO A 21 -9.56 -5.39 -12.62
N CYS A 22 -8.35 -5.63 -13.11
CA CYS A 22 -8.11 -6.37 -14.36
C CYS A 22 -8.69 -7.79 -14.33
N THR A 23 -8.69 -8.40 -13.15
CA THR A 23 -9.15 -9.77 -12.89
C THR A 23 -10.05 -9.76 -11.66
N PRO A 24 -11.05 -10.64 -11.55
CA PRO A 24 -11.82 -10.78 -10.32
C PRO A 24 -10.87 -11.10 -9.15
N VAL A 25 -10.73 -10.19 -8.20
CA VAL A 25 -9.89 -10.41 -7.01
C VAL A 25 -10.80 -10.55 -5.80
N SER A 26 -10.65 -11.67 -5.09
CA SER A 26 -11.38 -11.86 -3.83
C SER A 26 -10.75 -10.99 -2.73
N PRO A 27 -11.56 -10.46 -1.78
CA PRO A 27 -11.02 -9.77 -0.61
C PRO A 27 -10.01 -10.63 0.17
N LEU A 28 -10.22 -11.94 0.21
CA LEU A 28 -9.30 -12.88 0.87
C LEU A 28 -7.93 -12.91 0.18
N SER A 29 -7.87 -12.86 -1.15
CA SER A 29 -6.61 -12.81 -1.89
C SER A 29 -5.83 -11.52 -1.63
N LEU A 30 -6.52 -10.38 -1.48
CA LEU A 30 -5.91 -9.10 -1.11
C LEU A 30 -5.32 -9.16 0.30
N LEU A 31 -6.09 -9.72 1.25
CA LEU A 31 -5.65 -9.93 2.64
C LEU A 31 -4.43 -10.86 2.72
N GLN A 32 -4.46 -11.98 2.02
CA GLN A 32 -3.35 -12.92 1.98
C GLN A 32 -2.08 -12.25 1.43
N THR A 33 -2.22 -11.50 0.34
CA THR A 33 -1.10 -10.74 -0.25
C THR A 33 -0.54 -9.70 0.73
N LEU A 34 -1.41 -8.94 1.39
CA LEU A 34 -1.01 -7.95 2.40
C LEU A 34 -0.22 -8.60 3.55
N LEU A 35 -0.75 -9.69 4.11
CA LEU A 35 -0.11 -10.39 5.23
C LEU A 35 1.22 -11.02 4.82
N HIS A 36 1.29 -11.62 3.62
CA HIS A 36 2.54 -12.15 3.09
C HIS A 36 3.61 -11.05 2.96
N LEU A 37 3.25 -9.89 2.40
CA LEU A 37 4.19 -8.78 2.25
C LEU A 37 4.66 -8.27 3.61
N LEU A 38 3.75 -8.12 4.58
CA LEU A 38 4.10 -7.69 5.93
C LEU A 38 5.07 -8.65 6.63
N GLU A 39 4.81 -9.96 6.55
CA GLU A 39 5.70 -10.99 7.11
C GLU A 39 7.11 -10.85 6.53
N HIS A 40 7.22 -10.68 5.21
CA HIS A 40 8.52 -10.53 4.55
C HIS A 40 9.21 -9.20 4.88
N LEU A 41 8.48 -8.09 4.96
CA LEU A 41 9.06 -6.76 5.22
C LEU A 41 9.53 -6.59 6.66
N ILE A 42 8.83 -7.23 7.61
CA ILE A 42 9.15 -7.14 9.04
C ILE A 42 10.27 -8.13 9.41
N ASP A 43 10.24 -9.37 8.89
CA ASP A 43 11.20 -10.40 9.30
C ASP A 43 12.58 -10.27 8.64
N ARG A 44 12.66 -9.68 7.45
CA ARG A 44 13.89 -9.70 6.63
C ARG A 44 14.78 -8.46 6.75
N ASP A 45 14.46 -7.54 7.66
CA ASP A 45 15.23 -6.31 7.87
C ASP A 45 15.46 -5.50 6.60
N TYR A 46 14.50 -5.51 5.68
CA TYR A 46 14.56 -4.67 4.48
C TYR A 46 14.58 -3.17 4.83
N LEU A 47 14.21 -2.80 6.05
CA LEU A 47 14.22 -1.42 6.54
C LEU A 47 15.46 -1.16 7.39
N PRO A 48 16.13 0.00 7.21
CA PRO A 48 17.26 0.39 8.04
C PRO A 48 16.90 0.31 9.53
N ARG A 49 17.68 -0.46 10.30
CA ARG A 49 17.51 -0.61 11.75
C ARG A 49 18.15 0.54 12.53
N GLU A 50 19.17 1.19 11.98
CA GLU A 50 19.86 2.30 12.64
C GLU A 50 19.07 3.60 12.49
N GLY A 51 18.68 4.19 13.63
CA GLY A 51 18.03 5.51 13.68
C GLY A 51 16.53 5.55 13.39
N VAL A 52 15.89 4.41 13.08
CA VAL A 52 14.45 4.32 12.81
C VAL A 52 13.75 3.49 13.89
N ASP A 53 12.81 4.10 14.58
CA ASP A 53 12.02 3.45 15.63
C ASP A 53 11.19 2.28 15.08
N GLU A 54 10.93 1.27 15.90
CA GLU A 54 10.18 0.07 15.50
C GLU A 54 8.75 0.38 15.05
N ALA A 55 8.12 1.38 15.67
CA ALA A 55 6.82 1.86 15.24
C ALA A 55 6.88 2.44 13.82
N GLN A 56 7.88 3.27 13.52
CA GLN A 56 8.06 3.88 12.20
C GLN A 56 8.35 2.82 11.12
N ARG A 57 9.15 1.80 11.45
CA ARG A 57 9.39 0.67 10.52
C ARG A 57 8.09 -0.08 10.23
N THR A 58 7.29 -0.36 11.26
CA THR A 58 6.01 -1.07 11.12
C THR A 58 5.02 -0.26 10.28
N GLU A 59 4.93 1.05 10.53
CA GLU A 59 4.05 1.96 9.77
C GLU A 59 4.47 2.08 8.31
N PHE A 60 5.78 2.12 8.01
CA PHE A 60 6.29 2.11 6.64
C PHE A 60 6.05 0.78 5.93
N ALA A 61 6.37 -0.35 6.58
CA ALA A 61 6.08 -1.68 6.04
C ALA A 61 4.59 -1.84 5.74
N PHE A 62 3.73 -1.30 6.61
CA PHE A 62 2.29 -1.30 6.42
C PHE A 62 1.83 -0.44 5.24
N SER A 63 2.28 0.80 5.13
CA SER A 63 1.89 1.68 4.01
C SER A 63 2.35 1.13 2.66
N PHE A 64 3.57 0.57 2.62
CA PHE A 64 4.12 -0.12 1.46
C PHE A 64 3.29 -1.36 1.11
N ALA A 65 3.07 -2.27 2.06
CA ALA A 65 2.34 -3.51 1.83
C ALA A 65 0.88 -3.25 1.38
N CYS A 66 0.20 -2.26 1.97
CA CYS A 66 -1.10 -1.80 1.50
C CYS A 66 -1.07 -1.32 0.05
N THR A 67 -0.07 -0.51 -0.31
CA THR A 67 0.08 0.00 -1.68
C THR A 67 0.21 -1.16 -2.66
N TRP A 68 1.07 -2.12 -2.38
CA TRP A 68 1.25 -3.25 -3.28
C TRP A 68 0.03 -4.16 -3.31
N ALA A 69 -0.49 -4.59 -2.17
CA ALA A 69 -1.63 -5.51 -2.13
C ALA A 69 -2.88 -4.97 -2.82
N PHE A 70 -3.19 -3.68 -2.63
CA PHE A 70 -4.44 -3.09 -3.14
C PHE A 70 -4.30 -2.37 -4.48
N ALA A 71 -3.12 -1.85 -4.85
CA ALA A 71 -2.94 -1.19 -6.14
C ALA A 71 -2.50 -2.13 -7.27
N LEU A 72 -1.81 -3.25 -6.97
CA LEU A 72 -1.39 -4.25 -7.98
C LEU A 72 -2.51 -4.69 -8.94
N PRO A 73 -3.69 -5.11 -8.45
CA PRO A 73 -4.74 -5.64 -9.32
C PRO A 73 -5.50 -4.55 -10.10
N LEU A 74 -5.25 -3.28 -9.78
CA LEU A 74 -5.88 -2.14 -10.45
C LEU A 74 -5.18 -1.87 -11.77
N ALA A 75 -5.97 -1.52 -12.78
CA ALA A 75 -5.50 -1.18 -14.10
C ALA A 75 -6.22 0.04 -14.67
N HIS A 76 -5.79 0.49 -15.84
CA HIS A 76 -6.48 1.58 -16.53
C HIS A 76 -7.91 1.17 -16.85
N HIS A 77 -8.86 1.97 -16.39
CA HIS A 77 -10.29 1.75 -16.65
C HIS A 77 -10.94 3.09 -17.00
N LYS A 78 -11.74 3.10 -18.08
CA LYS A 78 -12.43 4.31 -18.60
C LYS A 78 -11.51 5.52 -18.80
N GLY A 79 -10.27 5.30 -19.25
CA GLY A 79 -9.30 6.37 -19.53
C GLY A 79 -8.63 6.96 -18.28
N ALA A 80 -8.85 6.39 -17.10
CA ALA A 80 -8.21 6.80 -15.85
C ALA A 80 -7.34 5.67 -15.28
N ASP A 81 -6.15 6.03 -14.79
CA ASP A 81 -5.30 5.12 -14.03
C ASP A 81 -5.89 4.89 -12.63
N GLN A 82 -6.50 3.72 -12.42
CA GLN A 82 -7.13 3.37 -11.14
C GLN A 82 -6.11 3.24 -10.00
N ARG A 83 -4.83 2.99 -10.30
CA ARG A 83 -3.76 2.98 -9.30
C ARG A 83 -3.53 4.37 -8.72
N ARG A 84 -3.56 5.39 -9.59
CA ARG A 84 -3.43 6.79 -9.19
C ARG A 84 -4.63 7.27 -8.39
N VAL A 85 -5.85 6.86 -8.79
CA VAL A 85 -7.08 7.15 -8.04
C VAL A 85 -7.02 6.55 -6.64
N TRP A 86 -6.64 5.27 -6.53
CA TRP A 86 -6.44 4.61 -5.24
C TRP A 86 -5.37 5.31 -4.40
N GLY A 87 -4.21 5.64 -4.99
CA GLY A 87 -3.10 6.29 -4.28
C GLY A 87 -3.48 7.65 -3.70
N GLN A 88 -4.25 8.46 -4.43
CA GLN A 88 -4.77 9.74 -3.94
C GLN A 88 -5.74 9.55 -2.77
N TRP A 89 -6.69 8.62 -2.91
CA TRP A 89 -7.63 8.29 -1.85
C TRP A 89 -6.92 7.77 -0.59
N PHE A 90 -6.01 6.82 -0.76
CA PHE A 90 -5.29 6.20 0.35
C PHE A 90 -4.41 7.22 1.06
N LYS A 91 -3.75 8.14 0.35
CA LYS A 91 -2.97 9.24 0.95
C LYS A 91 -3.84 10.16 1.83
N GLY A 92 -5.08 10.43 1.43
CA GLY A 92 -6.04 11.19 2.25
C GLY A 92 -6.46 10.45 3.53
N ARG A 93 -6.51 9.11 3.48
CA ARG A 93 -6.89 8.25 4.62
C ARG A 93 -5.72 7.85 5.52
N ALA A 94 -4.51 7.82 4.97
CA ALA A 94 -3.29 7.33 5.62
C ALA A 94 -2.97 8.07 6.92
N GLY A 95 -3.46 9.30 7.10
CA GLY A 95 -3.34 10.05 8.33
C GLY A 95 -1.88 10.32 8.69
N LYS A 96 -1.38 9.63 9.72
CA LYS A 96 0.02 9.72 10.17
C LYS A 96 0.96 8.72 9.50
N LEU A 97 0.44 7.76 8.72
CA LEU A 97 1.27 6.77 8.05
C LEU A 97 2.25 7.45 7.10
N PRO A 98 3.52 6.99 7.05
CA PRO A 98 4.52 7.55 6.17
C PRO A 98 4.12 7.31 4.71
N MET A 99 3.95 8.41 3.98
CA MET A 99 3.53 8.41 2.58
C MET A 99 4.43 9.35 1.77
N PRO A 100 4.76 9.01 0.51
CA PRO A 100 5.57 9.87 -0.34
C PRO A 100 4.98 11.26 -0.52
N ALA A 101 5.80 12.30 -0.33
CA ALA A 101 5.37 13.70 -0.42
C ALA A 101 4.97 14.09 -1.85
N LYS A 102 5.73 13.61 -2.85
CA LYS A 102 5.55 13.90 -4.28
C LYS A 102 5.33 12.60 -5.06
N GLY A 103 4.60 12.69 -6.17
CA GLY A 103 4.34 11.57 -7.09
C GLY A 103 3.13 10.72 -6.71
N ASN A 104 2.83 9.75 -7.56
CA ASN A 104 1.88 8.68 -7.28
C ASN A 104 2.51 7.75 -6.24
N VAL A 105 1.75 7.36 -5.22
CA VAL A 105 2.24 6.49 -4.13
C VAL A 105 2.91 5.23 -4.69
N VAL A 106 2.32 4.63 -5.73
CA VAL A 106 2.85 3.44 -6.40
C VAL A 106 4.20 3.72 -7.05
N ASP A 107 4.34 4.83 -7.77
CA ASP A 107 5.55 5.20 -8.51
C ASP A 107 6.66 5.68 -7.54
N SER A 108 6.30 6.35 -6.45
CA SER A 108 7.25 6.88 -5.49
C SER A 108 7.86 5.79 -4.60
N PHE A 109 7.13 4.71 -4.29
CA PHE A 109 7.70 3.55 -3.62
C PHE A 109 8.61 2.71 -4.54
N LEU A 110 8.41 2.80 -5.87
CA LEU A 110 9.31 2.21 -6.86
C LEU A 110 10.61 3.01 -6.99
N ALA A 111 10.52 4.34 -7.07
CA ALA A 111 11.69 5.22 -7.18
C ALA A 111 12.61 5.15 -5.95
N GLY A 112 12.08 4.83 -4.75
CA GLY A 112 12.91 4.65 -3.55
C GLY A 112 13.75 3.36 -3.53
N ALA A 113 13.48 2.40 -4.43
CA ALA A 113 14.28 1.17 -4.56
C ALA A 113 15.52 1.37 -5.44
N ASP A 114 15.47 2.35 -6.35
CA ASP A 114 16.59 2.79 -7.17
C ASP A 114 17.15 4.07 -6.53
N GLY A 115 18.09 3.93 -5.59
CA GLY A 115 18.62 5.05 -4.84
C GLY A 115 19.14 6.19 -5.71
N GLU A 116 18.31 7.21 -5.95
CA GLU A 116 18.71 8.56 -6.33
C GLU A 116 17.73 9.57 -5.71
N GLY A 117 18.17 10.26 -4.65
CA GLY A 117 17.51 11.43 -4.07
C GLY A 117 17.55 11.51 -2.55
#